data_AF-A0A955HQR1-F1
#
_entry.id   AF-A0A955HQR1-F1
#
_cell.length_a   1.000
_cell.length_b   1.000
_cell.length_c   1.000
_cell.angle_alpha   90.00
_cell.angle_beta   90.00
_cell.angle_gamma   90.00
#
_symmetry.space_group_name_H-M   'P 1'
#
loop_
_entity.id
_entity.type
_entity.pdbx_description
1 polymer ?
#
loop_
_entity_poly.entity_id
_entity_poly.type
_entity_poly.pdbx_seq_one_letter_code
_entity_poly.pdbx_strand_id
1 'polypeptide(L)'
;MPGVTDFFATKIGMSQVWTTAGKRLAITRLKSQPAVVIGVQNAHTESVPTRIEVGYGAKKAKNTPKPLRARLEKLQYPTGVRHVAAISVGQDQDLPEMGTVISAVGHLQPGDVVWVQGTTKGKGFAGGIKRHGFHGGPKTHGQSDRARAVGSIGQQTPGRVFKGKKMPGHMGVTTHTVKNLVVLHVDSTTGEIWVSGPVPGSLTASVRLRKTGETKTIDLDKMASGIPEEKTQEVSTPEEQTTAVAEETA
;
A
#
# COMPACT_ATOMS: atom_id res chain seq x y z
N MET A 1 1.54 -7.53 -16.85
CA MET A 1 1.64 -6.17 -17.41
C MET A 1 2.87 -5.50 -16.84
N PRO A 2 3.97 -5.48 -17.61
CA PRO A 2 5.16 -4.74 -17.22
C PRO A 2 4.81 -3.24 -17.28
N GLY A 3 5.11 -2.49 -16.20
CA GLY A 3 4.95 -1.03 -16.18
C GLY A 3 4.05 -0.45 -15.09
N VAL A 4 3.04 -1.19 -14.62
CA VAL A 4 2.21 -0.72 -13.50
C VAL A 4 2.87 -1.07 -12.17
N THR A 5 3.29 -0.03 -11.44
CA THR A 5 4.00 -0.16 -10.16
C THR A 5 3.13 0.17 -8.95
N ASP A 6 2.05 0.93 -9.14
CA ASP A 6 1.13 1.30 -8.06
C ASP A 6 -0.12 0.39 -8.06
N PHE A 7 -0.49 -0.09 -6.87
CA PHE A 7 -1.69 -0.88 -6.61
C PHE A 7 -2.48 -0.28 -5.44
N PHE A 8 -3.75 -0.66 -5.30
CA PHE A 8 -4.61 -0.19 -4.21
C PHE A 8 -5.09 -1.36 -3.35
N ALA A 9 -5.14 -1.13 -2.05
CA ALA A 9 -5.59 -2.12 -1.10
C ALA A 9 -6.34 -1.47 0.07
N THR A 10 -7.15 -2.26 0.78
CA THR A 10 -7.80 -1.86 2.03
C THR A 10 -7.13 -2.51 3.21
N LYS A 11 -6.79 -1.72 4.24
CA LYS A 11 -6.24 -2.26 5.48
C LYS A 11 -7.30 -3.05 6.25
N ILE A 12 -7.09 -4.36 6.42
CA ILE A 12 -8.00 -5.23 7.16
C ILE A 12 -7.65 -5.20 8.65
N GLY A 13 -6.39 -5.47 9.00
CA GLY A 13 -5.97 -5.65 10.39
C GLY A 13 -4.48 -5.92 10.52
N MET A 14 -4.01 -6.08 11.76
CA MET A 14 -2.65 -6.50 12.06
C MET A 14 -2.67 -7.86 12.76
N SER A 15 -1.66 -8.66 12.48
CA SER A 15 -1.43 -9.98 13.07
C SER A 15 0.06 -10.19 13.29
N GLN A 16 0.45 -11.40 13.66
CA GLN A 16 1.83 -11.84 13.74
C GLN A 16 2.03 -13.13 12.95
N VAL A 17 3.24 -13.34 12.46
CA VAL A 17 3.71 -14.56 11.79
C VAL A 17 5.05 -14.96 12.36
N TRP A 18 5.44 -16.20 12.14
CA TRP A 18 6.71 -16.76 12.60
C TRP A 18 7.63 -17.01 11.42
N THR A 19 8.90 -16.64 11.58
CA THR A 19 9.96 -17.05 10.66
C THR A 19 10.39 -18.47 10.97
N THR A 20 11.01 -19.16 10.01
CA THR A 20 11.66 -20.47 10.23
C THR A 20 12.70 -20.44 11.37
N ALA A 21 13.36 -19.30 11.59
CA ALA A 21 14.29 -19.07 12.70
C ALA A 21 13.62 -18.84 14.09
N GLY A 22 12.30 -19.04 14.21
CA GLY A 22 11.56 -18.85 15.47
C GLY A 22 11.35 -17.39 15.91
N LYS A 23 11.62 -16.39 15.06
CA LYS A 23 11.36 -14.97 15.35
C LYS A 23 9.91 -14.62 15.02
N ARG A 24 9.28 -13.83 15.91
CA ARG A 24 7.93 -13.29 15.70
C ARG A 24 7.99 -11.97 14.93
N LEU A 25 7.31 -11.91 13.78
CA LEU A 25 7.18 -10.71 12.96
C LEU A 25 5.76 -10.16 13.02
N ALA A 26 5.62 -8.85 13.24
CA ALA A 26 4.33 -8.17 13.15
C ALA A 26 3.99 -7.90 11.69
N ILE A 27 2.76 -8.21 11.28
CA ILE A 27 2.29 -8.05 9.91
C ILE A 27 1.01 -7.22 9.84
N THR A 28 0.80 -6.56 8.71
CA THR A 28 -0.48 -5.97 8.35
C THR A 28 -1.10 -6.76 7.21
N ARG A 29 -2.35 -7.20 7.39
CA ARG A 29 -3.19 -7.82 6.34
C ARG A 29 -3.88 -6.73 5.54
N LEU A 30 -3.66 -6.75 4.23
CA LEU A 30 -4.26 -5.84 3.26
C LEU A 30 -5.12 -6.64 2.28
N LYS A 31 -6.29 -6.13 1.93
CA LYS A 31 -7.14 -6.71 0.87
C LYS A 31 -6.91 -5.96 -0.42
N SER A 32 -6.46 -6.65 -1.46
CA SER A 32 -6.35 -6.10 -2.81
C SER A 32 -7.68 -5.52 -3.26
N GLN A 33 -7.66 -4.29 -3.79
CA GLN A 33 -8.83 -3.68 -4.41
C GLN A 33 -8.61 -3.67 -5.92
N PRO A 34 -9.43 -4.41 -6.70
CA PRO A 34 -9.40 -4.32 -8.15
C PRO A 34 -9.63 -2.88 -8.59
N ALA A 35 -8.81 -2.43 -9.52
CA ALA A 35 -8.71 -1.05 -9.92
C ALA A 35 -8.90 -0.96 -11.44
N VAL A 36 -9.99 -0.33 -11.90
CA VAL A 36 -10.34 -0.21 -13.32
C VAL A 36 -9.67 1.02 -13.93
N VAL A 37 -9.05 0.86 -15.10
CA VAL A 37 -8.48 1.97 -15.87
C VAL A 37 -9.61 2.78 -16.50
N ILE A 38 -9.78 4.04 -16.07
CA ILE A 38 -10.84 4.94 -16.55
C ILE A 38 -10.38 5.78 -17.74
N GLY A 39 -9.11 6.15 -17.75
CA GLY A 39 -8.55 6.98 -18.81
C GLY A 39 -7.05 7.15 -18.68
N VAL A 40 -6.44 7.62 -19.76
CA VAL A 40 -5.01 7.88 -19.85
C VAL A 40 -4.80 9.38 -20.05
N GLN A 41 -3.88 9.95 -19.30
CA GLN A 41 -3.40 11.31 -19.44
C GLN A 41 -1.98 11.24 -20.01
N ASN A 42 -1.87 11.51 -21.31
CA ASN A 42 -0.60 11.51 -22.02
C ASN A 42 0.28 12.68 -21.54
N ALA A 43 1.59 12.47 -21.53
CA ALA A 43 2.56 13.52 -21.28
C ALA A 43 2.45 14.61 -22.37
N HIS A 44 2.35 15.89 -21.95
CA HIS A 44 2.38 17.05 -22.87
C HIS A 44 3.76 17.73 -22.86
N THR A 45 4.63 17.39 -21.90
CA THR A 45 5.97 17.97 -21.70
C THR A 45 6.86 16.92 -21.02
N GLU A 46 8.17 16.92 -21.28
CA GLU A 46 9.14 15.95 -20.74
C GLU A 46 9.12 15.82 -19.21
N SER A 47 8.69 16.86 -18.49
CA SER A 47 8.65 16.90 -17.02
C SER A 47 7.44 16.19 -16.39
N VAL A 48 6.40 15.85 -17.17
CA VAL A 48 5.19 15.21 -16.65
C VAL A 48 5.13 13.78 -17.16
N PRO A 49 5.35 12.76 -16.30
CA PRO A 49 5.21 11.37 -16.73
C PRO A 49 3.77 11.09 -17.13
N THR A 50 3.58 10.20 -18.10
CA THR A 50 2.26 9.69 -18.47
C THR A 50 1.56 9.12 -17.25
N ARG A 51 0.29 9.49 -17.07
CA ARG A 51 -0.52 9.06 -15.91
C ARG A 51 -1.74 8.32 -16.36
N ILE A 52 -2.13 7.33 -15.57
CA ILE A 52 -3.35 6.57 -15.78
C ILE A 52 -4.30 6.89 -14.65
N GLU A 53 -5.51 7.30 -15.01
CA GLU A 53 -6.61 7.49 -14.08
C GLU A 53 -7.25 6.14 -13.80
N VAL A 54 -7.21 5.73 -12.54
CA VAL A 54 -7.71 4.43 -12.10
C VAL A 54 -8.78 4.63 -11.03
N GLY A 55 -9.89 3.92 -11.17
CA GLY A 55 -10.99 3.87 -10.20
C GLY A 55 -10.92 2.60 -9.37
N TYR A 56 -11.06 2.71 -8.05
CA TYR A 56 -11.03 1.55 -7.16
C TYR A 56 -12.02 1.67 -6.00
N GLY A 57 -12.28 0.53 -5.36
CA GLY A 57 -13.23 0.39 -4.27
C GLY A 57 -14.67 0.32 -4.77
N ALA A 58 -15.31 -0.84 -4.61
CA ALA A 58 -16.66 -1.06 -5.09
C ALA A 58 -17.70 -0.17 -4.36
N LYS A 59 -18.59 0.44 -5.14
CA LYS A 59 -19.73 1.24 -4.67
C LYS A 59 -20.94 0.92 -5.54
N LYS A 60 -22.15 1.01 -4.99
CA LYS A 60 -23.38 0.91 -5.79
C LYS A 60 -23.41 2.04 -6.83
N ALA A 61 -23.73 1.72 -8.08
CA ALA A 61 -23.74 2.69 -9.19
C ALA A 61 -24.59 3.94 -8.90
N LYS A 62 -25.73 3.77 -8.19
CA LYS A 62 -26.60 4.88 -7.77
C LYS A 62 -25.95 5.89 -6.83
N ASN A 63 -24.93 5.48 -6.08
CA ASN A 63 -24.20 6.36 -5.16
C ASN A 63 -22.98 7.01 -5.84
N THR A 64 -22.74 6.74 -7.13
CA THR A 64 -21.63 7.31 -7.90
C THR A 64 -22.13 8.55 -8.64
N PRO A 65 -21.37 9.67 -8.65
CA PRO A 65 -21.80 10.87 -9.35
C PRO A 65 -21.99 10.61 -10.85
N LYS A 66 -23.05 11.19 -11.43
CA LYS A 66 -23.45 11.02 -12.84
C LYS A 66 -22.29 11.10 -13.85
N PRO A 67 -21.36 12.09 -13.80
CA PRO A 67 -20.26 12.15 -14.77
C PRO A 67 -19.30 10.96 -14.68
N LEU A 68 -18.99 10.50 -13.46
CA LEU A 68 -18.12 9.33 -13.28
C LEU A 68 -18.82 8.05 -13.71
N ARG A 69 -20.13 7.92 -13.42
CA ARG A 69 -20.94 6.79 -13.87
C ARG A 69 -20.98 6.66 -15.39
N ALA A 70 -21.20 7.76 -16.11
CA ALA A 70 -21.21 7.76 -17.57
C ALA A 70 -19.85 7.33 -18.19
N ARG A 71 -18.72 7.68 -17.54
CA ARG A 71 -17.39 7.20 -17.98
C ARG A 71 -17.25 5.69 -17.77
N LEU A 72 -17.70 5.16 -16.63
CA LEU A 72 -17.63 3.72 -16.34
C LEU A 72 -18.56 2.89 -17.25
N GLU A 73 -19.74 3.40 -17.59
CA GLU A 73 -20.68 2.74 -18.51
C GLU A 73 -20.10 2.59 -19.92
N LYS A 74 -19.37 3.61 -20.42
CA LYS A 74 -18.64 3.52 -21.69
C LYS A 74 -17.56 2.43 -21.69
N LEU A 75 -17.00 2.15 -20.51
CA LEU A 75 -15.99 1.11 -20.30
C LEU A 75 -16.61 -0.24 -19.93
N GLN A 76 -17.93 -0.38 -20.05
CA GLN A 76 -18.69 -1.59 -19.72
C GLN A 76 -18.46 -2.09 -18.29
N TYR A 77 -18.13 -1.19 -17.36
CA TYR A 77 -17.91 -1.53 -15.96
C TYR A 77 -19.18 -1.23 -15.13
N PRO A 78 -19.97 -2.25 -14.74
CA PRO A 78 -21.32 -2.05 -14.18
C PRO A 78 -21.31 -1.56 -12.73
N THR A 79 -20.17 -1.68 -12.03
CA THR A 79 -20.06 -1.28 -10.62
C THR A 79 -19.52 0.15 -10.49
N GLY A 80 -20.01 0.87 -9.48
CA GLY A 80 -19.47 2.19 -9.19
C GLY A 80 -18.12 2.09 -8.48
N VAL A 81 -17.28 3.11 -8.66
CA VAL A 81 -16.01 3.26 -7.91
C VAL A 81 -16.16 4.26 -6.77
N ARG A 82 -15.46 4.02 -5.66
CA ARG A 82 -15.45 4.87 -4.47
C ARG A 82 -14.39 5.94 -4.54
N HIS A 83 -13.23 5.59 -5.10
CA HIS A 83 -12.07 6.47 -5.21
C HIS A 83 -11.54 6.46 -6.64
N VAL A 84 -10.99 7.60 -7.05
CA VAL A 84 -10.29 7.76 -8.32
C VAL A 84 -8.92 8.31 -8.00
N ALA A 85 -7.88 7.75 -8.60
CA ALA A 85 -6.51 8.19 -8.37
C ALA A 85 -5.67 8.03 -9.64
N ALA A 86 -4.68 8.91 -9.80
CA ALA A 86 -3.73 8.84 -10.89
C ALA A 86 -2.51 7.99 -10.49
N ILE A 87 -2.14 7.05 -11.34
CA ILE A 87 -0.92 6.24 -11.25
C ILE A 87 0.08 6.76 -12.27
N SER A 88 1.36 6.84 -11.90
CA SER A 88 2.42 7.15 -12.86
C SER A 88 2.93 5.87 -13.49
N VAL A 89 3.12 5.90 -14.81
CA VAL A 89 3.74 4.80 -15.57
C VAL A 89 5.09 5.27 -16.10
N GLY A 90 6.06 4.36 -16.20
CA GLY A 90 7.36 4.64 -16.81
C GLY A 90 7.21 5.03 -18.29
N GLN A 91 8.14 5.84 -18.80
CA GLN A 91 8.04 6.44 -20.14
C GLN A 91 8.08 5.41 -21.29
N ASP A 92 8.58 4.19 -21.06
CA ASP A 92 8.80 3.16 -22.08
C ASP A 92 8.00 1.86 -21.85
N GLN A 93 6.80 1.96 -21.27
CA GLN A 93 5.98 0.78 -20.96
C GLN A 93 4.62 0.87 -21.64
N ASP A 94 4.13 -0.27 -22.11
CA ASP A 94 2.81 -0.38 -22.72
C ASP A 94 1.73 0.08 -21.74
N LEU A 95 0.91 1.02 -22.21
CA LEU A 95 -0.20 1.54 -21.44
C LEU A 95 -1.33 0.50 -21.43
N PRO A 96 -1.85 0.10 -20.26
CA PRO A 96 -3.00 -0.78 -20.20
C PRO A 96 -4.20 -0.12 -20.89
N GLU A 97 -4.95 -0.93 -21.62
CA GLU A 97 -6.16 -0.49 -22.31
C GLU A 97 -7.21 0.02 -21.32
N MET A 98 -8.01 0.99 -21.75
CA MET A 98 -9.12 1.49 -20.94
C MET A 98 -10.12 0.36 -20.67
N GLY A 99 -10.63 0.28 -19.44
CA GLY A 99 -11.51 -0.80 -18.99
C GLY A 99 -10.78 -2.01 -18.39
N THR A 100 -9.46 -2.11 -18.56
CA THR A 100 -8.66 -3.16 -17.93
C THR A 100 -8.73 -3.05 -16.41
N VAL A 101 -8.89 -4.20 -15.74
CA VAL A 101 -8.88 -4.31 -14.28
C VAL A 101 -7.49 -4.73 -13.80
N ILE A 102 -6.86 -3.86 -13.02
CA ILE A 102 -5.55 -4.08 -12.42
C ILE A 102 -5.75 -4.60 -10.99
N SER A 103 -5.09 -5.70 -10.65
CA SER A 103 -5.15 -6.28 -9.31
C SER A 103 -3.75 -6.58 -8.78
N ALA A 104 -3.51 -6.35 -7.48
CA ALA A 104 -2.18 -6.51 -6.89
C ALA A 104 -1.69 -7.97 -6.83
N VAL A 105 -2.63 -8.93 -6.75
CA VAL A 105 -2.37 -10.36 -6.53
C VAL A 105 -1.51 -10.97 -7.63
N GLY A 106 -1.72 -10.58 -8.89
CA GLY A 106 -0.95 -11.10 -10.02
C GLY A 106 0.38 -10.39 -10.29
N HIS A 107 0.69 -9.31 -9.55
CA HIS A 107 1.86 -8.46 -9.80
C HIS A 107 2.86 -8.41 -8.65
N LEU A 108 2.42 -8.77 -7.44
CA LEU A 108 3.26 -8.84 -6.25
C LEU A 108 3.61 -10.30 -5.96
N GLN A 109 4.87 -10.53 -5.67
CA GLN A 109 5.38 -11.82 -5.22
C GLN A 109 5.90 -11.71 -3.78
N PRO A 110 5.85 -12.80 -3.00
CA PRO A 110 6.54 -12.85 -1.72
C PRO A 110 8.02 -12.46 -1.88
N GLY A 111 8.51 -11.60 -0.99
CA GLY A 111 9.84 -11.01 -1.04
C GLY A 111 9.90 -9.63 -1.69
N ASP A 112 8.89 -9.20 -2.44
CA ASP A 112 8.88 -7.86 -3.05
C ASP A 112 8.92 -6.75 -1.99
N VAL A 113 9.73 -5.71 -2.24
CA VAL A 113 9.75 -4.50 -1.42
C VAL A 113 8.76 -3.47 -1.96
N VAL A 114 7.88 -3.02 -1.08
CA VAL A 114 6.82 -2.05 -1.37
C VAL A 114 6.88 -0.82 -0.47
N TRP A 115 6.48 0.31 -1.04
CA TRP A 115 6.16 1.52 -0.29
C TRP A 115 4.66 1.62 -0.12
N VAL A 116 4.22 1.87 1.12
CA VAL A 116 2.80 1.94 1.46
C VAL A 116 2.43 3.35 1.85
N GLN A 117 1.60 3.97 1.04
CA GLN A 117 1.10 5.32 1.24
C GLN A 117 -0.36 5.27 1.69
N GLY A 118 -0.70 6.05 2.72
CA GLY A 118 -2.07 6.14 3.21
C GLY A 118 -2.30 7.38 4.05
N THR A 119 -3.56 7.68 4.32
CA THR A 119 -3.95 8.79 5.20
C THR A 119 -3.83 8.37 6.66
N THR A 120 -3.09 9.13 7.44
CA THR A 120 -2.88 8.85 8.86
C THR A 120 -4.14 9.06 9.69
N LYS A 121 -4.26 8.34 10.82
CA LYS A 121 -5.37 8.51 11.76
C LYS A 121 -5.41 9.95 12.28
N GLY A 122 -6.59 10.59 12.19
CA GLY A 122 -6.84 11.91 12.75
C GLY A 122 -6.75 11.88 14.28
N LYS A 123 -6.17 12.94 14.85
CA LYS A 123 -6.03 13.14 16.30
C LYS A 123 -6.69 14.44 16.79
N GLY A 124 -7.44 15.14 15.92
CA GLY A 124 -8.08 16.42 16.20
C GLY A 124 -7.07 17.54 16.45
N PHE A 125 -7.46 18.54 17.24
CA PHE A 125 -6.55 19.58 17.71
C PHE A 125 -5.59 19.01 18.76
N ALA A 126 -4.30 19.01 18.45
CA ALA A 126 -3.25 18.51 19.33
C ALA A 126 -2.41 19.65 19.90
N GLY A 127 -2.18 19.61 21.21
CA GLY A 127 -1.23 20.50 21.90
C GLY A 127 0.22 20.31 21.46
N GLY A 128 1.10 21.24 21.81
CA GLY A 128 2.51 21.24 21.40
C GLY A 128 3.27 19.97 21.82
N ILE A 129 2.96 19.42 23.00
CA ILE A 129 3.55 18.16 23.49
C ILE A 129 3.21 16.98 22.57
N LYS A 130 1.92 16.78 22.26
CA LYS A 130 1.48 15.62 21.44
C LYS A 130 1.85 15.79 19.96
N ARG A 131 1.83 17.02 19.44
CA ARG A 131 2.08 17.32 18.03
C ARG A 131 3.56 17.36 17.67
N HIS A 132 4.39 17.94 18.54
CA HIS A 132 5.81 18.24 18.26
C HIS A 132 6.79 17.66 19.28
N GLY A 133 6.31 16.97 20.32
CA GLY A 133 7.18 16.37 21.35
C GLY A 133 7.78 17.39 22.31
N PHE A 134 7.12 18.51 22.57
CA PHE A 134 7.61 19.49 23.55
C PHE A 134 7.64 18.91 24.98
N HIS A 135 8.67 19.27 25.75
CA HIS A 135 8.89 18.73 27.10
C HIS A 135 7.90 19.29 28.15
N GLY A 136 7.41 20.51 27.97
CA GLY A 136 6.57 21.20 28.96
C GLY A 136 7.41 21.85 30.07
N GLY A 137 6.72 22.39 31.08
CA GLY A 137 7.34 22.99 32.27
C GLY A 137 7.46 21.99 33.44
N PRO A 138 8.14 22.38 34.54
CA PRO A 138 8.18 21.59 35.78
C PRO A 138 6.77 21.40 36.34
N LYS A 139 6.56 20.34 37.14
CA LYS A 139 5.22 19.99 37.68
C LYS A 139 4.94 20.53 39.08
N THR A 140 5.91 20.53 39.99
CA THR A 140 5.69 20.75 41.43
C THR A 140 6.48 21.93 42.03
N HIS A 141 7.57 22.37 41.39
CA HIS A 141 8.42 23.46 41.89
C HIS A 141 7.88 24.86 41.53
N GLY A 142 6.72 25.23 42.09
CA GLY A 142 6.13 26.57 41.90
C GLY A 142 5.53 26.81 40.51
N GLN A 143 5.33 25.76 39.71
CA GLN A 143 4.56 25.88 38.47
C GLN A 143 3.09 26.09 38.81
N SER A 144 2.48 27.08 38.17
CA SER A 144 1.05 27.37 38.30
C SER A 144 0.24 26.55 37.28
N ASP A 145 -0.15 27.13 36.15
CA ASP A 145 -1.08 26.58 35.16
C ASP A 145 -0.41 26.12 33.86
N ARG A 146 0.89 26.38 33.68
CA ARG A 146 1.60 26.26 32.39
C ARG A 146 2.42 24.99 32.21
N ALA A 147 2.14 23.94 32.97
CA ALA A 147 2.88 22.68 32.90
C ALA A 147 2.97 22.09 31.47
N ARG A 148 1.94 22.32 30.63
CA ARG A 148 1.89 21.84 29.23
C ARG A 148 1.92 22.95 28.19
N ALA A 149 2.31 24.17 28.59
CA ALA A 149 2.39 25.31 27.70
C ALA A 149 3.51 25.18 26.67
N VAL A 150 3.43 25.98 25.61
CA VAL A 150 4.35 25.96 24.47
C VAL A 150 5.70 26.65 24.77
N GLY A 151 5.77 27.44 25.85
CA GLY A 151 6.91 28.27 26.17
C GLY A 151 7.01 29.50 25.26
N SER A 152 8.23 30.04 25.11
CA SER A 152 8.47 31.23 24.29
C SER A 152 8.27 30.97 22.79
N ILE A 153 7.55 31.89 22.14
CA ILE A 153 7.21 31.81 20.71
C ILE A 153 8.07 32.71 19.83
N GLY A 154 8.88 33.61 20.40
CA GLY A 154 9.67 34.58 19.63
C GLY A 154 10.61 35.44 20.48
N GLN A 155 11.26 36.41 19.84
CA GLN A 155 12.21 37.36 20.42
C GLN A 155 11.97 38.77 19.86
N GLN A 156 12.53 39.80 20.51
CA GLN A 156 12.26 41.22 20.20
C GLN A 156 12.63 41.63 18.77
N THR A 157 13.81 41.27 18.26
CA THR A 157 14.17 41.47 16.84
C THR A 157 14.08 40.11 16.15
N PRO A 158 13.10 39.86 15.24
CA PRO A 158 12.46 40.78 14.29
C PRO A 158 11.03 41.28 14.65
N GLY A 159 10.57 41.15 15.89
CA GLY A 159 9.28 41.69 16.33
C GLY A 159 8.05 40.90 15.87
N ARG A 160 8.25 39.69 15.35
CA ARG A 160 7.19 38.80 14.87
C ARG A 160 7.53 37.34 15.11
N VAL A 161 6.50 36.49 15.10
CA VAL A 161 6.69 35.03 15.06
C VAL A 161 7.11 34.60 13.66
N PHE A 162 8.18 33.81 13.55
CA PHE A 162 8.64 33.28 12.26
C PHE A 162 7.61 32.31 11.64
N LYS A 163 7.52 32.32 10.31
CA LYS A 163 6.71 31.33 9.57
C LYS A 163 7.23 29.92 9.85
N GLY A 164 6.32 28.96 9.98
CA GLY A 164 6.68 27.56 10.30
C GLY A 164 7.01 27.31 11.77
N LYS A 165 6.86 28.29 12.67
CA LYS A 165 7.01 28.06 14.11
C LYS A 165 6.07 26.95 14.58
N LYS A 166 6.64 25.96 15.24
CA LYS A 166 5.91 24.80 15.77
C LYS A 166 4.94 25.25 16.87
N MET A 167 3.64 25.13 16.58
CA MET A 167 2.55 25.48 17.49
C MET A 167 1.52 24.33 17.60
N PRO A 168 0.63 24.34 18.61
CA PRO A 168 -0.56 23.49 18.63
C PRO A 168 -1.38 23.58 17.34
N GLY A 169 -2.16 22.56 17.03
CA GLY A 169 -3.00 22.56 15.83
C GLY A 169 -3.52 21.19 15.45
N HIS A 170 -4.26 21.11 14.35
CA HIS A 170 -4.78 19.85 13.84
C HIS A 170 -3.64 18.85 13.54
N MET A 171 -3.80 17.59 13.97
CA MET A 171 -2.81 16.53 13.80
C MET A 171 -3.46 15.28 13.19
N GLY A 172 -2.74 14.65 12.25
CA GLY A 172 -3.24 13.49 11.50
C GLY A 172 -4.04 13.91 10.26
N VAL A 173 -4.70 12.94 9.62
CA VAL A 173 -5.39 13.15 8.31
C VAL A 173 -4.42 13.65 7.24
N THR A 174 -3.12 13.38 7.42
CA THR A 174 -2.08 13.68 6.44
C THR A 174 -1.68 12.41 5.71
N THR A 175 -1.29 12.55 4.46
CA THR A 175 -0.72 11.45 3.68
C THR A 175 0.69 11.14 4.18
N HIS A 176 0.92 9.89 4.54
CA HIS A 176 2.24 9.42 4.95
C HIS A 176 2.60 8.17 4.17
N THR A 177 3.88 8.05 3.81
CA THR A 177 4.42 6.88 3.11
C THR A 177 5.40 6.17 4.01
N VAL A 178 5.14 4.90 4.28
CA VAL A 178 6.09 4.00 4.95
C VAL A 178 6.83 3.26 3.85
N LYS A 179 8.16 3.39 3.85
CA LYS A 179 9.02 2.80 2.82
C LYS A 179 9.54 1.44 3.27
N ASN A 180 9.99 0.66 2.29
CA ASN A 180 10.76 -0.57 2.47
C ASN A 180 10.05 -1.65 3.29
N LEU A 181 8.73 -1.81 3.10
CA LEU A 181 8.00 -2.91 3.70
C LEU A 181 8.07 -4.12 2.76
N VAL A 182 8.22 -5.32 3.31
CA VAL A 182 8.36 -6.56 2.54
C VAL A 182 7.02 -7.26 2.43
N VAL A 183 6.68 -7.71 1.23
CA VAL A 183 5.53 -8.60 1.00
C VAL A 183 5.91 -10.00 1.46
N LEU A 184 5.17 -10.53 2.43
CA LEU A 184 5.44 -11.81 3.08
C LEU A 184 4.63 -12.94 2.45
N HIS A 185 3.38 -12.65 2.11
CA HIS A 185 2.47 -13.63 1.53
C HIS A 185 1.43 -12.93 0.67
N VAL A 186 1.02 -13.59 -0.41
CA VAL A 186 -0.04 -13.14 -1.32
C VAL A 186 -0.96 -14.34 -1.53
N ASP A 187 -2.21 -14.21 -1.11
CA ASP A 187 -3.25 -15.21 -1.33
C ASP A 187 -4.12 -14.78 -2.51
N SER A 188 -4.11 -15.60 -3.57
CA SER A 188 -4.85 -15.35 -4.79
C SER A 188 -6.36 -15.62 -4.68
N THR A 189 -6.76 -16.49 -3.75
CA THR A 189 -8.17 -16.86 -3.55
C THR A 189 -8.90 -15.79 -2.76
N THR A 190 -8.32 -15.33 -1.65
CA THR A 190 -8.95 -14.30 -0.81
C THR A 190 -8.61 -12.87 -1.25
N GLY A 191 -7.57 -12.71 -2.07
CA GLY A 191 -7.02 -11.43 -2.49
C GLY A 191 -6.30 -10.70 -1.36
N GLU A 192 -5.82 -11.43 -0.34
CA GLU A 192 -5.09 -10.88 0.78
C GLU A 192 -3.60 -10.78 0.51
N ILE A 193 -3.00 -9.71 1.03
CA ILE A 193 -1.58 -9.39 0.90
C ILE A 193 -1.08 -9.09 2.30
N TRP A 194 -0.06 -9.83 2.72
CA TRP A 194 0.53 -9.65 4.04
C TRP A 194 1.83 -8.88 3.88
N VAL A 195 1.91 -7.74 4.57
CA VAL A 195 3.06 -6.85 4.51
C VAL A 195 3.70 -6.78 5.90
N SER A 196 5.03 -6.82 5.95
CA SER A 196 5.77 -6.67 7.20
C SER A 196 5.53 -5.29 7.82
N GLY A 197 5.24 -5.22 9.13
CA GLY A 197 5.22 -3.97 9.87
C GLY A 197 3.93 -3.12 9.75
N PRO A 198 3.99 -1.86 10.23
CA PRO A 198 2.82 -1.00 10.37
C PRO A 198 2.49 -0.23 9.09
N VAL A 199 1.19 -0.19 8.75
CA VAL A 199 0.65 0.59 7.63
C VAL A 199 -0.12 1.82 8.15
N PRO A 200 0.00 3.00 7.54
CA PRO A 200 -0.73 4.19 7.94
C PRO A 200 -2.26 4.03 7.77
N GLY A 201 -3.02 4.66 8.67
CA GLY A 201 -4.48 4.71 8.60
C GLY A 201 -5.20 3.79 9.57
N SER A 202 -6.53 3.97 9.62
CA SER A 202 -7.45 3.14 10.40
C SER A 202 -7.67 1.77 9.75
N LEU A 203 -8.38 0.90 10.47
CA LEU A 203 -9.02 -0.25 9.85
C LEU A 203 -9.93 0.26 8.72
N THR A 204 -10.04 -0.54 7.66
CA THR A 204 -10.78 -0.24 6.42
C THR A 204 -10.30 0.98 5.62
N ALA A 205 -9.16 1.58 5.97
CA ALA A 205 -8.59 2.67 5.18
C ALA A 205 -8.04 2.14 3.85
N SER A 206 -8.24 2.92 2.78
CA SER A 206 -7.57 2.69 1.51
C SER A 206 -6.10 3.08 1.61
N VAL A 207 -5.23 2.25 1.05
CA VAL A 207 -3.80 2.45 0.95
C VAL A 207 -3.34 2.21 -0.48
N ARG A 208 -2.32 2.96 -0.90
CA ARG A 208 -1.60 2.78 -2.15
C ARG A 208 -0.32 2.00 -1.86
N LEU A 209 -0.12 0.92 -2.58
CA LEU A 209 1.10 0.11 -2.59
C LEU A 209 1.89 0.50 -3.83
N ARG A 210 3.19 0.78 -3.69
CA ARG A 210 4.10 0.99 -4.81
C ARG A 210 5.21 -0.04 -4.76
N LYS A 211 5.40 -0.83 -5.81
CA LYS A 211 6.54 -1.74 -5.95
C LYS A 211 7.79 -0.94 -6.31
N THR A 212 8.89 -1.16 -5.59
CA THR A 212 10.17 -0.44 -5.81
C THR A 212 11.09 -1.19 -6.79
N GLY A 213 10.93 -2.50 -6.93
CA GLY A 213 11.78 -3.37 -7.77
C GLY A 213 12.88 -4.08 -7.00
N GLU A 214 13.12 -3.71 -5.74
CA GLU A 214 13.97 -4.46 -4.83
C GLU A 214 13.23 -5.68 -4.27
N THR A 215 13.97 -6.76 -4.03
CA THR A 215 13.47 -8.00 -3.42
C THR A 215 14.28 -8.32 -2.17
N LYS A 216 13.60 -8.70 -1.10
CA LYS A 216 14.17 -9.15 0.17
C LYS A 216 13.48 -10.43 0.60
N THR A 217 14.21 -11.53 0.56
CA THR A 217 13.68 -12.83 0.97
C THR A 217 13.62 -12.91 2.50
N ILE A 218 12.44 -13.28 3.01
CA ILE A 218 12.23 -13.59 4.43
C ILE A 218 11.53 -14.94 4.48
N ASP A 219 12.20 -15.94 5.06
CA ASP A 219 11.66 -17.30 5.15
C ASP A 219 10.63 -17.38 6.28
N LEU A 220 9.39 -17.68 5.89
CA LEU A 220 8.27 -17.83 6.81
C LEU A 220 8.05 -19.30 7.12
N ASP A 221 7.74 -19.58 8.38
CA ASP A 221 7.19 -20.86 8.78
C ASP A 221 5.69 -20.85 8.46
N LYS A 222 5.31 -21.51 7.36
CA LYS A 222 3.94 -21.51 6.83
C LYS A 222 2.96 -22.20 7.80
N MET A 223 3.39 -23.30 8.40
CA MET A 223 2.62 -24.08 9.38
C MET A 223 2.33 -23.24 10.63
N ALA A 224 3.37 -22.65 11.24
CA ALA A 224 3.20 -21.83 12.43
C ALA A 224 2.44 -20.52 12.18
N SER A 225 2.39 -20.07 10.93
CA SER A 225 1.72 -18.83 10.52
C SER A 225 0.28 -19.03 10.03
N GLY A 226 -0.23 -20.26 10.03
CA GLY A 226 -1.61 -20.58 9.63
C GLY A 226 -1.90 -20.38 8.15
N ILE A 227 -0.86 -20.40 7.30
CA ILE A 227 -1.02 -20.37 5.84
C ILE A 227 -1.28 -21.82 5.41
N PRO A 228 -2.37 -22.13 4.69
CA PRO A 228 -2.58 -23.48 4.17
C PRO A 228 -1.45 -23.83 3.20
N GLU A 229 -0.82 -24.99 3.38
CA GLU A 229 0.15 -25.49 2.41
C GLU A 229 -0.59 -25.82 1.11
N GLU A 230 -0.30 -25.07 0.04
CA GLU A 230 -0.51 -25.60 -1.31
C GLU A 230 0.38 -26.84 -1.44
N LYS A 231 -0.24 -28.02 -1.39
CA LYS A 231 0.42 -29.27 -1.77
C LYS A 231 0.97 -29.08 -3.18
N THR A 232 2.27 -28.89 -3.30
CA THR A 232 2.97 -29.01 -4.58
C THR A 232 2.76 -30.45 -5.05
N GLN A 233 1.86 -30.63 -6.02
CA GLN A 233 1.80 -31.88 -6.76
C GLN A 233 3.10 -31.99 -7.54
N GLU A 234 3.94 -32.94 -7.14
CA GLU A 234 5.07 -33.41 -7.93
C GLU A 234 4.53 -33.86 -9.29
N VAL A 235 4.78 -33.07 -10.33
CA VAL A 235 4.58 -33.48 -11.71
C VAL A 235 5.68 -34.49 -12.00
N SER A 236 5.34 -35.77 -11.97
CA SER A 236 6.18 -36.84 -12.48
C SER A 236 6.38 -36.64 -13.99
N THR A 237 7.60 -36.27 -14.38
CA THR A 237 8.07 -36.29 -15.76
C THR A 237 7.95 -37.71 -16.32
N PRO A 238 7.26 -37.96 -17.45
CA PRO A 238 7.44 -39.18 -18.21
C PRO A 238 8.72 -39.01 -19.05
N GLU A 239 9.82 -39.60 -18.60
CA GLU A 239 11.03 -39.73 -19.43
C GLU A 239 10.77 -40.67 -20.60
N GLU A 240 10.85 -40.04 -21.78
CA GLU A 240 11.45 -40.48 -23.03
C GLU A 240 11.87 -41.95 -23.21
N GLN A 241 11.39 -42.45 -24.35
CA GLN A 241 11.80 -43.63 -25.08
C GLN A 241 13.33 -43.71 -25.23
N THR A 242 13.92 -44.81 -24.78
CA THR A 242 15.19 -45.31 -25.34
C THR A 242 14.89 -46.45 -26.29
N THR A 243 15.12 -46.16 -27.57
CA THR A 243 15.32 -47.10 -28.65
C THR A 243 16.50 -48.04 -28.33
N ALA A 244 16.25 -49.34 -28.36
CA ALA A 244 17.29 -50.35 -28.55
C ALA A 244 16.78 -51.37 -29.58
N VAL A 245 17.28 -51.23 -30.81
CA VAL A 245 17.27 -52.25 -31.86
C VAL A 245 18.72 -52.66 -32.07
N ALA A 246 19.02 -53.93 -31.78
CA ALA A 246 20.16 -54.78 -32.18
C ALA A 246 20.35 -55.83 -31.06
N GLU A 247 20.55 -57.13 -31.25
CA GLU A 247 20.66 -58.05 -32.38
C GLU A 247 20.72 -59.48 -31.75
N GLU A 248 20.58 -60.53 -32.56
CA GLU A 248 21.05 -61.91 -32.36
C GLU A 248 20.21 -62.99 -31.61
N THR A 249 19.74 -63.94 -32.45
CA THR A 249 19.76 -65.43 -32.30
C THR A 249 18.90 -66.15 -31.26
N ALA A 250 17.85 -66.85 -31.72
CA ALA A 250 17.80 -68.30 -31.96
C ALA A 250 16.35 -68.76 -32.19
#